data_AF-A0ABD0R1G3-F1
#
_entry.id   AF-A0ABD0R1G3-F1
#
_cell.length_a   1.000
_cell.length_b   1.000
_cell.length_c   1.000
_cell.angle_alpha   90.00
_cell.angle_beta   90.00
_cell.angle_gamma   90.00
#
_symmetry.space_group_name_H-M   'P 1'
#
loop_
_entity.id
_entity.type
_entity.pdbx_description
1 polymer ?
#
loop_
_entity_poly.entity_id
_entity_poly.type
_entity_poly.pdbx_seq_one_letter_code
_entity_poly.pdbx_strand_id
1 'polypeptide(L)' 'GPGSGKGTQCEKIVAKYGYTHLSSGDLLRAEVASGSERGKQLQAIMQKGELVPL' A
#
# COMPACT_ATOMS: atom_id res chain seq x y z
N GLY A 1 -13.09 6.69 8.18
CA GLY A 1 -11.82 6.63 8.95
C GLY A 1 -11.26 5.21 9.03
N PRO A 2 -10.18 4.98 9.80
CA PRO A 2 -9.80 3.63 10.23
C PRO A 2 -11.02 2.88 10.80
N GLY A 3 -11.20 1.60 10.49
CA GLY A 3 -12.36 0.80 10.95
C GLY A 3 -13.69 0.97 10.18
N SER A 4 -13.84 1.95 9.28
CA SER A 4 -15.11 2.20 8.56
C SER A 4 -15.50 1.17 7.49
N GLY A 5 -14.83 0.02 7.37
CA GLY A 5 -15.18 -1.03 6.40
C GLY A 5 -14.77 -0.75 4.93
N LYS A 6 -13.91 0.24 4.70
CA LYS A 6 -13.44 0.65 3.35
C LYS A 6 -12.90 -0.51 2.51
N GLY A 7 -12.12 -1.40 3.13
CA GLY A 7 -11.51 -2.56 2.46
C GLY A 7 -12.57 -3.53 1.95
N THR A 8 -13.53 -3.89 2.81
CA THR A 8 -14.66 -4.74 2.43
C THR A 8 -15.50 -4.15 1.30
N GLN A 9 -15.66 -2.82 1.25
CA GLN A 9 -16.34 -2.17 0.13
C GLN A 9 -15.51 -2.23 -1.15
N CYS A 10 -14.18 -2.02 -1.06
CA CYS A 10 -13.30 -2.14 -2.22
C CYS A 10 -13.32 -3.56 -2.80
N GLU A 11 -13.27 -4.60 -1.97
CA GLU A 11 -13.38 -6.00 -2.40
C GLU A 11 -14.68 -6.27 -3.18
N LYS A 12 -15.82 -5.73 -2.71
CA LYS A 12 -17.10 -5.84 -3.41
C LYS A 12 -17.10 -5.11 -4.75
N ILE A 13 -16.46 -3.94 -4.82
CA ILE A 13 -16.35 -3.15 -6.06
C ILE A 13 -15.50 -3.90 -7.09
N VAL A 14 -14.36 -4.45 -6.68
CA VAL A 14 -13.50 -5.30 -7.53
C VAL A 14 -14.30 -6.49 -8.07
N ALA A 15 -14.98 -7.23 -7.18
CA ALA A 15 -15.75 -8.41 -7.57
C ALA A 15 -16.92 -8.09 -8.52
N LYS A 16 -17.59 -6.94 -8.33
CA LYS A 16 -18.76 -6.56 -9.12
C LYS A 16 -18.40 -5.95 -10.48
N TYR A 17 -17.31 -5.19 -10.55
CA TYR A 17 -17.01 -4.36 -11.72
C TYR A 17 -15.67 -4.71 -12.40
N GLY A 18 -14.88 -5.64 -11.86
CA GLY A 18 -13.60 -6.05 -12.45
C GLY A 18 -12.50 -4.99 -12.34
N TYR A 19 -12.63 -4.03 -11.43
CA TYR A 19 -11.59 -3.02 -11.21
C TYR A 19 -10.37 -3.59 -10.49
N THR A 20 -9.22 -2.95 -10.68
CA THR A 20 -8.01 -3.24 -9.90
C THR A 20 -7.98 -2.36 -8.65
N HIS A 21 -7.92 -2.98 -7.47
CA HIS A 21 -7.71 -2.26 -6.22
C HIS A 21 -6.24 -1.85 -6.09
N LEU A 22 -5.99 -0.54 -6.05
CA LEU A 22 -4.67 0.03 -5.84
C LEU A 22 -4.64 0.75 -4.49
N SER A 23 -3.66 0.41 -3.65
CA SER A 23 -3.40 1.09 -2.39
C SER A 23 -1.92 1.47 -2.29
N SER A 24 -1.64 2.71 -1.87
CA SER A 24 -0.26 3.17 -1.68
C SER A 24 0.48 2.32 -0.65
N GLY A 25 -0.20 1.85 0.39
CA GLY A 25 0.38 0.96 1.39
C GLY A 25 0.81 -0.39 0.81
N ASP A 26 0.04 -0.98 -0.10
CA ASP A 26 0.40 -2.24 -0.75
C ASP A 26 1.56 -2.05 -1.74
N LEU A 27 1.55 -0.95 -2.50
CA LEU A 27 2.64 -0.62 -3.41
C LEU A 27 3.97 -0.42 -2.67
N LEU A 28 3.96 0.33 -1.56
CA LEU A 28 5.15 0.54 -0.73
C LEU A 28 5.64 -0.77 -0.11
N ARG A 29 4.74 -1.62 0.41
CA ARG A 29 5.11 -2.93 0.95
C ARG A 29 5.68 -3.86 -0.12
N ALA A 30 5.11 -3.85 -1.32
CA ALA A 30 5.60 -4.64 -2.44
C ALA A 30 7.00 -4.19 -2.88
N GLU A 31 7.24 -2.88 -2.93
CA GLU A 31 8.56 -2.33 -3.27
C GLU A 31 9.61 -2.69 -2.22
N VAL A 32 9.28 -2.61 -0.93
CA VAL A 32 10.17 -3.06 0.16
C VAL A 32 10.46 -4.57 0.03
N ALA A 33 9.44 -5.38 -0.25
CA ALA A 33 9.58 -6.82 -0.42
C ALA A 33 10.41 -7.22 -1.65
N SER A 34 10.49 -6.36 -2.67
CA SER A 34 11.31 -6.60 -3.87
C SER A 34 12.81 -6.64 -3.58
N GLY A 35 13.26 -6.07 -2.46
CA GLY A 35 14.68 -5.96 -2.13
C GLY A 35 15.46 -4.98 -3.02
N SER A 36 14.75 -4.19 -3.84
CA SER A 36 15.35 -3.15 -4.67
C SER A 36 16.08 -2.11 -3.82
N GLU A 37 17.02 -1.38 -4.42
CA GLU A 37 17.73 -0.32 -3.70
C GLU A 37 16.76 0.76 -3.21
N ARG A 38 15.74 1.07 -4.01
CA ARG A 38 14.61 1.92 -3.62
C ARG A 38 13.83 1.31 -2.45
N GLY A 39 13.55 0.02 -2.49
CA GLY A 39 12.87 -0.71 -1.42
C GLY A 39 13.60 -0.63 -0.08
N LYS A 40 14.93 -0.71 -0.08
CA LYS A 40 15.74 -0.53 1.14
C LYS A 40 15.65 0.89 1.70
N GLN A 41 15.70 1.91 0.84
CA GLN A 41 15.53 3.31 1.24
C GLN A 41 14.15 3.54 1.84
N LEU A 42 13.10 3.02 1.20
CA LEU A 42 11.72 3.09 1.70
C LEU A 42 11.58 2.39 3.05
N GLN A 43 12.18 1.20 3.21
CA GLN A 43 12.16 0.47 4.47
C GLN A 43 12.78 1.30 5.60
N ALA A 44 13.92 1.94 5.36
CA ALA A 44 14.59 2.77 6.36
C ALA A 44 13.74 3.98 6.79
N ILE A 45 13.07 4.65 5.84
CA ILE A 45 12.18 5.79 6.13
C ILE A 45 10.95 5.32 6.93
N MET A 46 10.30 4.23 6.49
CA MET A 46 9.12 3.68 7.15
C MET A 46 9.40 3.20 8.58
N GLN A 47 10.57 2.59 8.83
CA GLN A 47 10.99 2.16 10.16
C GLN A 47 11.22 3.33 11.13
N LYS A 48 11.62 4.50 10.62
CA LYS A 48 11.73 5.73 11.43
C LYS A 48 10.39 6.39 11.71
N GLY A 49 9.30 5.91 11.10
CA GLY A 49 8.00 6.56 11.16
C GLY A 49 7.93 7.88 10.37
N GLU A 50 8.88 8.10 9.46
CA GLU A 50 8.93 9.29 8.61
C GLU A 50 7.97 9.16 7.42
N LEU A 51 7.56 10.30 6.86
CA LEU A 51 6.74 10.33 5.66
C LEU A 51 7.58 9.94 4.44
N VAL A 52 7.09 8.99 3.66
CA VAL A 52 7.71 8.63 2.39
C VAL A 52 7.60 9.82 1.42
N PRO A 53 8.71 10.29 0.85
CA PRO A 53 8.70 11.40 -0.10
C PRO A 53 7.96 11.02 -1.40
N LEU A 54 7.32 12.03 -2.02
CA LEU A 54 6.63 11.93 -3.30
C LEU A 54 7.60 11.91 -4.49
#